data_AF-A4VBX3-F1
#
_entry.id   AF-A4VBX3-F1
#
_cell.length_a   1.000
_cell.length_b   1.000
_cell.length_c   1.000
_cell.angle_alpha   90.00
_cell.angle_beta   90.00
_cell.angle_gamma   90.00
#
_symmetry.space_group_name_H-M   'P 1'
#
loop_
_entity.id
_entity.type
_entity.pdbx_description
1 polymer ?
#
loop_
_entity_poly.entity_id
_entity_poly.type
_entity_poly.pdbx_seq_one_letter_code
_entity_poly.pdbx_strand_id
1 'polypeptide(L)'
;MRNLLLFVFSAFTAIALKAQTSSIEALRTCAAEKGMPPKEYIFKLFEKSDIVVLGERDHRDTVQYDLIQDILADPRFAEQIGYVYTEVGSYNMNDDVNRLLQGSYPTEAAFMDSLYAYYRKSETFYPMWEKYNRIKFLKGIYEINRTSPKKIRLGLTDCEFSWDEIRTVEDYKDFWKSPGFERSRQF
;
A
#
# COMPACT_ATOMS: atom_id res chain seq x y z
N MET A 1 44.58 -0.96 10.29
CA MET A 1 43.68 -0.21 9.38
C MET A 1 42.28 -0.84 9.25
N ARG A 2 42.15 -2.16 9.02
CA ARG A 2 40.84 -2.85 8.91
C ARG A 2 39.91 -2.66 10.13
N ASN A 3 40.46 -2.73 11.34
CA ASN A 3 39.67 -2.56 12.58
C ASN A 3 39.26 -1.11 12.85
N LEU A 4 40.02 -0.12 12.33
CA LEU A 4 39.70 1.31 12.45
C LEU A 4 38.57 1.68 11.50
N LEU A 5 38.58 1.15 10.27
CA LEU A 5 37.50 1.29 9.29
C LEU A 5 36.18 0.67 9.78
N LEU A 6 36.23 -0.51 10.43
CA LEU A 6 35.06 -1.14 11.05
C LEU A 6 34.48 -0.32 12.21
N PHE A 7 35.34 0.28 13.05
CA PHE A 7 34.89 1.14 14.15
C PHE A 7 34.26 2.44 13.65
N VAL A 8 34.85 3.06 12.64
CA VAL A 8 34.32 4.27 12.00
C VAL A 8 32.98 3.98 11.32
N PHE A 9 32.87 2.86 10.60
CA PHE A 9 31.61 2.46 9.96
C PHE A 9 30.51 2.16 10.99
N SER A 10 30.85 1.53 12.12
CA SER A 10 29.91 1.25 13.23
C SER A 10 29.49 2.52 13.96
N ALA A 11 30.36 3.53 14.05
CA ALA A 11 30.03 4.82 14.64
C ALA A 11 29.08 5.62 13.73
N PHE A 12 29.27 5.58 12.42
CA PHE A 12 28.38 6.27 11.47
C PHE A 12 26.98 5.64 11.41
N THR A 13 26.85 4.31 11.51
CA THR A 13 25.52 3.66 11.58
C THR A 13 24.77 3.98 12.87
N ALA A 14 25.46 4.09 14.01
CA ALA A 14 24.86 4.48 15.29
C ALA A 14 24.35 5.93 15.30
N ILE A 15 25.04 6.85 14.62
CA ILE A 15 24.62 8.26 14.50
C ILE A 15 23.37 8.39 13.61
N ALA A 16 23.32 7.66 12.50
CA ALA A 16 22.15 7.65 11.60
C ALA A 16 20.88 7.10 12.27
N LEU A 17 21.01 6.06 13.10
CA LEU A 17 19.91 5.50 13.89
C LEU A 17 19.36 6.49 14.92
N LYS A 18 20.22 7.26 15.61
CA LYS A 18 19.77 8.26 16.59
C LYS A 18 19.07 9.47 15.96
N ALA A 19 19.49 9.89 14.78
CA ALA A 19 18.87 11.02 14.07
C ALA A 19 17.43 10.74 13.63
N GLN A 20 17.07 9.48 13.36
CA GLN A 20 15.72 9.10 12.96
C GLN A 20 14.76 9.00 14.16
N THR A 21 15.26 8.70 15.36
CA THR A 21 14.43 8.59 16.58
C THR A 21 13.96 9.93 17.14
N SER A 22 14.76 10.99 17.01
CA SER A 22 14.39 12.31 17.57
C SER A 22 13.23 12.97 16.82
N SER A 23 13.09 12.75 15.51
CA SER A 23 12.00 13.32 14.71
C SER A 23 10.67 12.62 14.92
N ILE A 24 10.65 11.28 15.01
CA ILE A 24 9.43 10.51 15.26
C ILE A 24 8.91 10.76 16.68
N GLU A 25 9.79 10.80 17.68
CA GLU A 25 9.38 11.08 19.06
C GLU A 25 8.82 12.49 19.21
N ALA A 26 9.42 13.48 18.53
CA ALA A 26 8.89 14.84 18.49
C ALA A 26 7.49 14.90 17.84
N LEU A 27 7.28 14.17 16.73
CA LEU A 27 5.97 14.07 16.08
C LEU A 27 4.94 13.38 16.98
N ARG A 28 5.34 12.29 17.66
CA ARG A 28 4.48 11.55 18.60
C ARG A 28 4.08 12.41 19.79
N THR A 29 5.02 13.12 20.39
CA THR A 29 4.78 14.05 21.50
C THR A 29 3.84 15.18 21.07
N CYS A 30 4.11 15.81 19.92
CA CYS A 30 3.23 16.84 19.37
C CYS A 30 1.81 16.33 19.10
N ALA A 31 1.67 15.10 18.56
CA ALA A 31 0.37 14.47 18.35
C ALA A 31 -0.36 14.17 19.66
N ALA A 32 0.36 13.68 20.68
CA ALA A 32 -0.17 13.41 22.01
C ALA A 32 -0.60 14.69 22.74
N GLU A 33 0.20 15.75 22.69
CA GLU A 33 -0.11 17.06 23.29
C GLU A 33 -1.32 17.74 22.65
N LYS A 34 -1.51 17.57 21.33
CA LYS A 34 -2.69 18.07 20.63
C LYS A 34 -3.95 17.23 20.87
N GLY A 35 -3.83 16.07 21.51
CA GLY A 35 -4.94 15.24 21.99
C GLY A 35 -5.86 14.64 20.91
N MET A 36 -5.47 14.71 19.63
CA MET A 36 -6.30 14.23 18.52
C MET A 36 -5.80 12.85 18.04
N PRO A 37 -6.66 11.82 18.01
CA PRO A 37 -6.30 10.53 17.44
C PRO A 37 -5.94 10.66 15.95
N PRO A 38 -4.92 9.93 15.44
CA PRO A 38 -4.52 10.01 14.02
C PRO A 38 -5.66 9.79 13.03
N LYS A 39 -6.55 8.83 13.30
CA LYS A 39 -7.75 8.59 12.47
C LYS A 39 -8.65 9.82 12.37
N GLU A 40 -8.92 10.49 13.49
CA GLU A 40 -9.74 11.71 13.51
C GLU A 40 -9.08 12.86 12.76
N TYR A 41 -7.75 12.95 12.83
CA TYR A 41 -7.02 13.93 12.03
C TYR A 41 -7.21 13.71 10.53
N ILE A 42 -7.14 12.46 10.06
CA ILE A 42 -7.38 12.12 8.65
C ILE A 42 -8.80 12.49 8.21
N PHE A 43 -9.84 12.16 9.01
CA PHE A 43 -11.21 12.57 8.68
C PHE A 43 -11.37 14.09 8.63
N LYS A 44 -10.71 14.84 9.52
CA LYS A 44 -10.72 16.31 9.47
C LYS A 44 -10.03 16.88 8.23
N LEU A 45 -9.06 16.19 7.64
CA LEU A 45 -8.48 16.62 6.37
C LEU A 45 -9.49 16.51 5.23
N PHE A 46 -10.31 15.45 5.22
CA PHE A 46 -11.38 15.28 4.23
C PHE A 46 -12.49 16.34 4.32
N GLU A 47 -12.66 17.03 5.45
CA GLU A 47 -13.58 18.17 5.55
C GLU A 47 -13.16 19.36 4.66
N LYS A 48 -11.89 19.42 4.24
CA LYS A 48 -11.31 20.55 3.50
C LYS A 48 -10.63 20.16 2.18
N SER A 49 -10.48 18.85 1.95
CA SER A 49 -9.71 18.31 0.83
C SER A 49 -10.46 17.13 0.22
N ASP A 50 -10.60 17.13 -1.10
CA ASP A 50 -11.18 16.01 -1.84
C ASP A 50 -10.25 14.78 -1.86
N ILE A 51 -8.94 15.03 -1.75
CA ILE A 51 -7.89 14.01 -1.79
C ILE A 51 -6.98 14.18 -0.57
N VAL A 52 -6.77 13.10 0.16
CA VAL A 52 -5.76 12.99 1.23
C VAL A 52 -4.75 11.93 0.82
N VAL A 53 -3.47 12.31 0.76
CA VAL A 53 -2.38 11.41 0.40
C VAL A 53 -1.68 10.94 1.67
N LEU A 54 -1.62 9.62 1.85
CA LEU A 54 -0.87 8.98 2.95
C LEU A 54 0.43 8.42 2.39
N GLY A 55 1.56 8.99 2.80
CA GLY A 55 2.88 8.43 2.49
C GLY A 55 3.22 7.29 3.44
N GLU A 56 3.74 6.20 2.90
CA GLU A 56 4.31 5.11 3.70
C GLU A 56 5.71 5.48 4.19
N ARG A 57 6.06 5.05 5.40
CA ARG A 57 7.45 5.23 5.90
C ARG A 57 8.39 4.22 5.25
N ASP A 58 7.92 2.97 5.14
CA ASP A 58 8.66 1.85 4.59
C ASP A 58 7.66 0.80 4.06
N HIS A 59 7.80 0.38 2.80
CA HIS A 59 6.94 -0.62 2.18
C HIS A 59 6.99 -2.02 2.84
N ARG A 60 7.92 -2.25 3.77
CA ARG A 60 8.02 -3.50 4.55
C ARG A 60 7.28 -3.39 5.88
N ASP A 61 6.94 -2.19 6.32
CA ASP A 61 6.27 -1.98 7.59
C ASP A 61 4.80 -2.41 7.48
N THR A 62 4.42 -3.43 8.25
CA THR A 62 3.05 -3.95 8.25
C THR A 62 2.16 -3.28 9.29
N VAL A 63 2.74 -2.51 10.22
CA VAL A 63 2.02 -1.81 11.29
C VAL A 63 1.31 -0.57 10.75
N GLN A 64 1.88 0.11 9.76
CA GLN A 64 1.21 1.27 9.12
C GLN A 64 -0.15 0.89 8.51
N TYR A 65 -0.31 -0.37 8.09
CA TYR A 65 -1.56 -0.89 7.56
C TYR A 65 -2.64 -1.09 8.64
N ASP A 66 -2.29 -1.14 9.92
CA ASP A 66 -3.28 -1.17 11.01
C ASP A 66 -4.06 0.14 11.07
N LEU A 67 -3.35 1.28 10.99
CA LEU A 67 -4.00 2.60 10.93
C LEU A 67 -4.83 2.74 9.65
N ILE A 68 -4.29 2.33 8.50
CA ILE A 68 -5.03 2.38 7.23
C ILE A 68 -6.31 1.56 7.35
N GLN A 69 -6.23 0.32 7.84
CA GLN A 69 -7.42 -0.52 8.02
C GLN A 69 -8.41 0.06 9.04
N ASP A 70 -7.94 0.66 10.14
CA ASP A 70 -8.80 1.35 11.11
C ASP A 70 -9.54 2.56 10.51
N ILE A 71 -8.89 3.30 9.59
CA ILE A 71 -9.54 4.37 8.83
C ILE A 71 -10.59 3.80 7.87
N LEU A 72 -10.25 2.76 7.10
CA LEU A 72 -11.15 2.17 6.11
C LEU A 72 -12.36 1.45 6.73
N ALA A 73 -12.18 0.86 7.92
CA ALA A 73 -13.24 0.16 8.63
C ALA A 73 -14.26 1.12 9.29
N ASP A 74 -13.91 2.39 9.45
CA ASP A 74 -14.83 3.40 9.98
C ASP A 74 -15.96 3.67 8.96
N PRO A 75 -17.25 3.59 9.36
CA PRO A 75 -18.38 3.77 8.46
C PRO A 75 -18.34 5.09 7.69
N ARG A 76 -17.79 6.17 8.30
CA ARG A 76 -17.63 7.47 7.63
C ARG A 76 -16.85 7.34 6.33
N PHE A 77 -15.86 6.44 6.27
CA PHE A 77 -15.04 6.26 5.08
C PHE A 77 -15.89 5.75 3.92
N ALA A 78 -16.60 4.63 4.08
CA ALA A 78 -17.44 4.09 3.02
C ALA A 78 -18.64 4.99 2.67
N GLU A 79 -19.15 5.74 3.65
CA GLU A 79 -20.32 6.61 3.46
C GLU A 79 -20.02 7.91 2.73
N GLN A 80 -18.86 8.52 3.02
CA GLN A 80 -18.50 9.88 2.60
C GLN A 80 -17.35 9.92 1.58
N ILE A 81 -16.44 8.93 1.60
CA ILE A 81 -15.22 8.92 0.79
C ILE A 81 -15.29 7.81 -0.28
N GLY A 82 -15.40 6.54 0.14
CA GLY A 82 -15.70 5.39 -0.72
C GLY A 82 -14.60 4.93 -1.67
N TYR A 83 -13.51 5.67 -1.83
CA TYR A 83 -12.42 5.35 -2.75
C TYR A 83 -11.05 5.38 -2.06
N VAL A 84 -10.22 4.40 -2.39
CA VAL A 84 -8.81 4.35 -1.99
C VAL A 84 -7.98 4.17 -3.26
N TYR A 85 -6.91 4.93 -3.39
CA TYR A 85 -5.94 4.75 -4.47
C TYR A 85 -4.60 4.31 -3.88
N THR A 86 -3.89 3.43 -4.59
CA THR A 86 -2.58 2.93 -4.16
C THR A 86 -1.62 2.91 -5.34
N GLU A 87 -0.36 3.26 -5.04
CA GLU A 87 0.76 3.16 -5.96
C GLU A 87 0.91 1.73 -6.51
N VAL A 88 0.55 0.72 -5.72
CA VAL A 88 0.82 -0.68 -6.05
C VAL A 88 -0.29 -1.30 -6.89
N GLY A 89 0.11 -1.79 -8.07
CA GLY A 89 -0.74 -2.53 -8.99
C GLY A 89 -1.01 -1.76 -10.27
N SER A 90 -1.14 -2.48 -11.38
CA SER A 90 -1.32 -1.89 -12.69
C SER A 90 -2.71 -1.30 -12.88
N TYR A 91 -2.81 -0.08 -13.42
CA TYR A 91 -4.10 0.62 -13.56
C TYR A 91 -5.12 -0.15 -14.43
N ASN A 92 -4.67 -0.99 -15.36
CA ASN A 92 -5.52 -1.81 -16.22
C ASN A 92 -6.19 -2.97 -15.46
N MET A 93 -5.81 -3.24 -14.21
CA MET A 93 -6.37 -4.30 -13.35
C MET A 93 -7.43 -3.79 -12.37
N ASN A 94 -7.88 -2.53 -12.51
CA ASN A 94 -8.86 -1.90 -11.64
C ASN A 94 -10.20 -2.66 -11.56
N ASP A 95 -10.68 -3.19 -12.68
CA ASP A 95 -11.94 -3.95 -12.69
C ASP A 95 -11.77 -5.33 -12.02
N ASP A 96 -10.65 -6.01 -12.27
CA ASP A 96 -10.33 -7.29 -11.65
C ASP A 96 -10.19 -7.19 -10.13
N VAL A 97 -9.47 -6.18 -9.63
CA VAL A 97 -9.28 -6.00 -8.19
C VAL A 97 -10.60 -5.67 -7.49
N ASN A 98 -11.44 -4.82 -8.09
CA ASN A 98 -12.74 -4.49 -7.49
C ASN A 98 -13.71 -5.67 -7.56
N ARG A 99 -13.65 -6.51 -8.62
CA ARG A 99 -14.43 -7.75 -8.68
C ARG A 99 -14.03 -8.72 -7.58
N LEU A 100 -12.73 -8.86 -7.30
CA LEU A 100 -12.22 -9.65 -6.18
C LEU A 100 -12.70 -9.09 -4.83
N LEU A 101 -12.47 -7.79 -4.57
CA LEU A 101 -12.72 -7.16 -3.28
C LEU A 101 -14.21 -6.97 -2.95
N GLN A 102 -15.08 -7.03 -3.95
CA GLN A 102 -16.53 -6.87 -3.80
C GLN A 102 -17.30 -8.16 -4.05
N GLY A 103 -16.61 -9.23 -4.43
CA GLY A 103 -17.18 -10.55 -4.69
C GLY A 103 -17.79 -11.18 -3.44
N SER A 104 -18.62 -12.20 -3.65
CA SER A 104 -19.16 -13.04 -2.59
C SER A 104 -18.50 -14.41 -2.66
N TYR A 105 -17.91 -14.85 -1.55
CA TYR A 105 -17.20 -16.13 -1.47
C TYR A 105 -17.85 -17.03 -0.41
N PRO A 106 -17.99 -18.33 -0.68
CA PRO A 106 -18.65 -19.24 0.25
C PRO A 106 -17.84 -19.47 1.53
N THR A 107 -16.51 -19.34 1.46
CA THR A 107 -15.59 -19.50 2.59
C THR A 107 -14.43 -18.52 2.48
N GLU A 108 -13.74 -18.27 3.59
CA GLU A 108 -12.49 -17.50 3.59
C GLU A 108 -11.43 -18.16 2.70
N ALA A 109 -11.33 -19.50 2.71
CA ALA A 109 -10.40 -20.23 1.85
C ALA A 109 -10.66 -19.95 0.36
N ALA A 110 -11.92 -19.94 -0.08
CA ALA A 110 -12.27 -19.63 -1.47
C ALA A 110 -11.92 -18.18 -1.86
N PHE A 111 -12.06 -17.23 -0.93
CA PHE A 111 -11.57 -15.86 -1.11
C PHE A 111 -10.05 -15.83 -1.24
N MET A 112 -9.33 -16.48 -0.33
CA MET A 112 -7.86 -16.50 -0.33
C MET A 112 -7.31 -17.14 -1.61
N ASP A 113 -7.91 -18.22 -2.11
CA ASP A 113 -7.54 -18.83 -3.40
C ASP A 113 -7.71 -17.84 -4.56
N SER A 114 -8.81 -17.08 -4.56
CA SER A 114 -9.08 -16.05 -5.56
C SER A 114 -8.11 -14.87 -5.46
N LEU A 115 -7.77 -14.45 -4.24
CA LEU A 115 -6.78 -13.41 -3.97
C LEU A 115 -5.40 -13.84 -4.47
N TYR A 116 -4.97 -15.06 -4.19
CA TYR A 116 -3.69 -15.57 -4.69
C TYR A 116 -3.66 -15.72 -6.21
N ALA A 117 -4.78 -16.11 -6.83
CA ALA A 117 -4.91 -16.17 -8.28
C ALA A 117 -4.80 -14.78 -8.92
N TYR A 118 -5.50 -13.78 -8.36
CA TYR A 118 -5.37 -12.37 -8.75
C TYR A 118 -3.92 -11.94 -8.61
N TYR A 119 -3.32 -12.10 -7.43
CA TYR A 119 -1.98 -11.62 -7.13
C TYR A 119 -0.93 -12.13 -8.12
N ARG A 120 -0.96 -13.42 -8.46
CA ARG A 120 -0.06 -14.01 -9.47
C ARG A 120 -0.23 -13.44 -10.88
N LYS A 121 -1.44 -12.97 -11.22
CA LYS A 121 -1.80 -12.45 -12.54
C LYS A 121 -1.57 -10.94 -12.70
N SER A 122 -1.64 -10.16 -11.62
CA SER A 122 -1.73 -8.70 -11.74
C SER A 122 -0.71 -7.89 -10.95
N GLU A 123 -0.08 -8.45 -9.91
CA GLU A 123 0.72 -7.66 -8.95
C GLU A 123 2.22 -8.00 -8.97
N THR A 124 2.65 -8.97 -9.78
CA THR A 124 3.98 -9.61 -9.67
C THR A 124 5.01 -9.19 -10.71
N PHE A 125 4.74 -8.22 -11.59
CA PHE A 125 5.75 -7.81 -12.57
C PHE A 125 6.98 -7.18 -11.92
N TYR A 126 6.81 -6.60 -10.72
CA TYR A 126 7.88 -6.10 -9.88
C TYR A 126 8.17 -7.10 -8.74
N PRO A 127 9.38 -7.67 -8.65
CA PRO A 127 9.69 -8.74 -7.69
C PRO A 127 9.74 -8.28 -6.22
N MET A 128 9.56 -6.99 -5.93
CA MET A 128 9.74 -6.44 -4.57
C MET A 128 8.46 -6.35 -3.73
N TRP A 129 7.29 -6.59 -4.33
CA TRP A 129 6.01 -6.45 -3.64
C TRP A 129 5.46 -7.72 -3.02
N GLU A 130 6.22 -8.84 -3.09
CA GLU A 130 5.95 -10.15 -2.47
C GLU A 130 5.92 -10.13 -0.93
N LYS A 131 5.16 -9.21 -0.35
CA LYS A 131 5.16 -8.89 1.07
C LYS A 131 3.76 -9.07 1.63
N TYR A 132 3.73 -9.53 2.88
CA TYR A 132 2.53 -9.75 3.69
C TYR A 132 1.60 -8.53 3.77
N ASN A 133 2.13 -7.31 3.64
CA ASN A 133 1.37 -6.07 3.68
C ASN A 133 0.30 -5.96 2.58
N ARG A 134 0.60 -6.33 1.33
CA ARG A 134 -0.35 -6.22 0.22
C ARG A 134 -1.51 -7.20 0.39
N ILE A 135 -1.21 -8.43 0.83
CA ILE A 135 -2.23 -9.43 1.18
C ILE A 135 -3.07 -8.92 2.36
N LYS A 136 -2.44 -8.43 3.43
CA LYS A 136 -3.13 -7.84 4.59
C LYS A 136 -4.08 -6.73 4.16
N PHE A 137 -3.62 -5.80 3.33
CA PHE A 137 -4.41 -4.67 2.83
C PHE A 137 -5.63 -5.12 2.01
N LEU A 138 -5.42 -5.96 0.99
CA LEU A 138 -6.51 -6.44 0.13
C LEU A 138 -7.52 -7.29 0.91
N LYS A 139 -7.05 -8.17 1.80
CA LYS A 139 -7.92 -8.94 2.69
C LYS A 139 -8.74 -8.02 3.60
N GLY A 140 -8.13 -7.00 4.19
CA GLY A 140 -8.83 -6.04 5.04
C GLY A 140 -9.94 -5.29 4.30
N ILE A 141 -9.68 -4.82 3.07
CA ILE A 141 -10.71 -4.17 2.25
C ILE A 141 -11.87 -5.13 1.96
N TYR A 142 -11.57 -6.39 1.61
CA TYR A 142 -12.60 -7.40 1.39
C TYR A 142 -13.46 -7.64 2.65
N GLU A 143 -12.84 -7.75 3.83
CA GLU A 143 -13.54 -7.92 5.11
C GLU A 143 -14.45 -6.74 5.46
N ILE A 144 -14.02 -5.52 5.12
CA ILE A 144 -14.85 -4.31 5.27
C ILE A 144 -16.02 -4.36 4.27
N ASN A 145 -15.72 -4.61 2.98
CA ASN A 145 -16.71 -4.62 1.91
C ASN A 145 -17.80 -5.70 2.07
N ARG A 146 -17.47 -6.85 2.66
CA ARG A 146 -18.45 -7.93 2.85
C ARG A 146 -19.45 -7.64 3.98
N THR A 147 -19.13 -6.71 4.88
CA THR A 147 -19.98 -6.33 6.03
C THR A 147 -20.64 -4.97 5.86
N SER A 148 -20.10 -4.11 4.98
CA SER A 148 -20.62 -2.78 4.72
C SER A 148 -21.71 -2.75 3.63
N PRO A 149 -22.79 -1.96 3.78
CA PRO A 149 -23.78 -1.74 2.72
C PRO A 149 -23.22 -0.92 1.55
N LYS A 150 -22.22 -0.06 1.80
CA LYS A 150 -21.48 0.70 0.77
C LYS A 150 -20.07 0.13 0.66
N LYS A 151 -19.69 -0.30 -0.55
CA LYS A 151 -18.39 -0.92 -0.78
C LYS A 151 -17.34 0.13 -1.14
N ILE A 152 -16.18 0.02 -0.51
CA ILE A 152 -14.97 0.74 -0.86
C ILE A 152 -14.45 0.23 -2.20
N ARG A 153 -14.07 1.16 -3.07
CA ARG A 153 -13.43 0.88 -4.35
C ARG A 153 -11.94 1.13 -4.26
N LEU A 154 -11.15 0.21 -4.81
CA LEU A 154 -9.70 0.34 -4.90
C LEU A 154 -9.30 0.78 -6.31
N GLY A 155 -8.52 1.86 -6.41
CA GLY A 155 -7.85 2.32 -7.61
C GLY A 155 -6.37 1.98 -7.56
N LEU A 156 -5.87 1.36 -8.62
CA LEU A 156 -4.48 1.02 -8.88
C LEU A 156 -3.90 2.10 -9.82
N THR A 157 -2.69 2.58 -9.52
CA THR A 157 -2.12 3.72 -10.23
C THR A 157 -0.74 3.46 -10.87
N ASP A 158 -0.17 2.26 -10.74
CA ASP A 158 1.06 1.91 -11.45
C ASP A 158 0.78 1.72 -12.95
N CYS A 159 1.84 1.61 -13.73
CA CYS A 159 1.80 1.39 -15.17
C CYS A 159 1.02 0.13 -15.57
N GLU A 160 0.50 0.17 -16.79
CA GLU A 160 -0.17 -0.98 -17.41
C GLU A 160 0.79 -2.13 -17.63
N PHE A 161 0.36 -3.31 -17.21
CA PHE A 161 1.08 -4.56 -17.40
C PHE A 161 0.10 -5.72 -17.58
N SER A 162 0.48 -6.71 -18.38
CA SER A 162 -0.31 -7.93 -18.59
C SER A 162 0.62 -9.12 -18.82
N TRP A 163 0.54 -10.14 -17.97
CA TRP A 163 1.28 -11.40 -18.18
C TRP A 163 0.86 -12.13 -19.46
N ASP A 164 -0.36 -11.91 -19.95
CA ASP A 164 -0.85 -12.54 -21.19
C ASP A 164 -0.11 -12.01 -22.44
N GLU A 165 0.54 -10.84 -22.30
CA GLU A 165 1.35 -10.21 -23.35
C GLU A 165 2.83 -10.61 -23.28
N ILE A 166 3.29 -11.16 -22.15
CA ILE A 166 4.67 -11.58 -21.94
C ILE A 166 4.84 -13.06 -22.32
N ARG A 167 5.41 -13.33 -23.48
CA ARG A 167 5.61 -14.71 -23.99
C ARG A 167 7.07 -15.15 -23.97
N THR A 168 7.99 -14.18 -23.95
CA THR A 168 9.43 -14.38 -23.99
C THR A 168 10.15 -13.51 -22.96
N VAL A 169 11.42 -13.80 -22.72
CA VAL A 169 12.28 -12.97 -21.88
C VAL A 169 12.48 -11.59 -22.50
N GLU A 170 12.47 -11.52 -23.83
CA GLU A 170 12.60 -10.29 -24.61
C GLU A 170 11.38 -9.39 -24.41
N ASP A 171 10.15 -9.93 -24.46
CA ASP A 171 8.92 -9.17 -24.19
C ASP A 171 8.98 -8.52 -22.80
N TYR A 172 9.43 -9.28 -21.79
CA TYR A 172 9.61 -8.75 -20.44
C TYR A 172 10.66 -7.63 -20.42
N LYS A 173 11.84 -7.82 -21.02
CA LYS A 173 12.90 -6.80 -21.08
C LYS A 173 12.45 -5.53 -21.81
N ASP A 174 11.60 -5.65 -22.82
CA ASP A 174 11.10 -4.50 -23.56
C ASP A 174 10.04 -3.73 -22.79
N PHE A 175 9.21 -4.41 -22.00
CA PHE A 175 8.34 -3.74 -21.02
C PHE A 175 9.14 -2.85 -20.06
N TRP A 176 10.31 -3.29 -19.57
CA TRP A 176 11.18 -2.49 -18.69
C TRP A 176 11.75 -1.23 -19.34
N LYS A 177 11.73 -1.13 -20.68
CA LYS A 177 12.14 0.05 -21.45
C LYS A 177 10.93 0.87 -21.92
N SER A 178 9.71 0.45 -21.56
CA SER A 178 8.51 1.09 -22.06
C SER A 178 8.37 2.49 -21.47
N PRO A 179 7.92 3.49 -22.25
CA PRO A 179 7.69 4.84 -21.75
C PRO A 179 6.67 4.90 -20.60
N GLY A 180 5.73 3.95 -20.55
CA GLY A 180 4.75 3.83 -19.47
C GLY A 180 5.41 3.54 -18.13
N PHE A 181 6.36 2.59 -18.13
CA PHE A 181 7.10 2.22 -16.93
C PHE A 181 8.21 3.21 -16.56
N GLU A 182 8.88 3.84 -17.53
CA GLU A 182 9.85 4.90 -17.24
C GLU A 182 9.22 6.10 -16.51
N ARG A 183 7.97 6.42 -16.83
CA ARG A 183 7.21 7.48 -16.14
C ARG A 183 6.77 7.09 -14.73
N SER A 184 6.50 5.82 -14.45
CA SER A 184 6.08 5.40 -13.09
C SER A 184 7.23 5.44 -12.09
N ARG A 185 8.48 5.36 -12.54
CA ARG A 185 9.68 5.46 -11.67
C ARG A 185 10.03 6.87 -11.16
N GLN A 186 9.28 7.91 -11.55
CA GLN A 186 9.62 9.30 -11.21
C GLN A 186 8.99 9.80 -9.91
N PHE A 187 8.28 8.94 -9.17
CA PHE A 187 7.59 9.28 -7.92
C PHE A 187 8.25 8.58 -6.71
#